data_AF-A0A1H6E0H4-F1
#
_entry.id   AF-A0A1H6E0H4-F1
#
_cell.length_a   1.000
_cell.length_b   1.000
_cell.length_c   1.000
_cell.angle_alpha   90.00
_cell.angle_beta   90.00
_cell.angle_gamma   90.00
#
_symmetry.space_group_name_H-M   'P 1'
#
loop_
_entity.id
_entity.type
_entity.pdbx_description
1 polymer ?
#
loop_
_entity_poly.entity_id
_entity_poly.type
_entity_poly.pdbx_seq_one_letter_code
_entity_poly.pdbx_strand_id
1 'polypeptide(L)'
;MTPRVIVLRPRRLTRPPVRPRPVPARPRPVPIRPFPSRRVGSSVLVGPVVEWDGVRGLHIATCDRCADTMTAVSAGRAYRWVEDHECDPELAALLANLTGGTAA
;
A
#
# COMPACT_ATOMS: atom_id res chain seq x y z
N MET A 1 0.57 16.06 14.14
CA MET A 1 1.30 15.83 12.87
C MET A 1 0.70 14.59 12.22
N THR A 2 -0.08 14.74 11.14
CA THR A 2 -0.67 13.59 10.43
C THR A 2 0.28 13.14 9.31
N PRO A 3 0.74 11.89 9.28
CA PRO A 3 1.63 11.41 8.22
C PRO A 3 0.93 11.49 6.86
N ARG A 4 1.65 12.01 5.86
CA ARG A 4 1.18 12.07 4.47
C ARG A 4 1.61 10.78 3.77
N VAL A 5 0.65 9.96 3.38
CA VAL A 5 0.88 8.75 2.58
C VAL A 5 1.12 9.16 1.12
N ILE A 6 2.32 8.91 0.60
CA ILE A 6 2.65 9.10 -0.81
C ILE A 6 2.86 7.70 -1.40
N VAL A 7 1.85 7.18 -2.10
CA VAL A 7 1.98 5.92 -2.85
C VAL A 7 2.74 6.21 -4.14
N LEU A 8 4.02 5.81 -4.18
CA LEU A 8 4.82 5.90 -5.40
C LEU A 8 4.48 4.71 -6.31
N ARG A 9 3.60 4.95 -7.29
CA ARG A 9 3.30 3.98 -8.35
C ARG A 9 4.43 3.97 -9.39
N PRO A 10 4.80 2.81 -9.97
CA PRO A 10 5.68 2.75 -11.12
C PRO A 10 5.05 3.49 -12.30
N ARG A 11 5.63 4.63 -12.71
CA ARG A 11 5.23 5.36 -13.92
C ARG A 11 5.65 4.57 -15.15
N ARG A 12 4.70 3.93 -15.83
CA ARG A 12 4.86 3.61 -17.26
C ARG A 12 4.87 4.94 -18.03
N LEU A 13 6.00 5.27 -18.64
CA LEU A 13 6.20 6.46 -19.46
C LEU A 13 5.44 6.33 -20.78
N THR A 14 4.17 6.75 -20.81
CA THR A 14 3.47 7.12 -22.05
C THR A 14 3.18 8.61 -22.00
N ARG A 15 3.99 9.37 -22.74
CA ARG A 15 3.94 10.83 -22.86
C ARG A 15 2.74 11.24 -23.73
N PRO A 16 1.75 12.00 -23.22
CA PRO A 16 0.74 12.65 -24.06
C PRO A 16 1.22 14.03 -24.52
N PRO A 17 0.70 14.56 -25.65
CA PRO A 17 1.14 15.85 -26.19
C PRO A 17 0.64 17.02 -25.34
N VAL A 18 1.50 18.04 -25.23
CA VAL A 18 1.28 19.28 -24.46
C VAL A 18 0.24 20.16 -25.17
N ARG A 19 -0.81 20.58 -24.46
CA ARG A 19 -1.66 21.72 -24.84
C ARG A 19 -1.73 22.75 -23.70
N PRO A 20 -1.90 24.05 -24.02
CA PRO A 20 -1.65 25.14 -23.08
C PRO A 20 -2.81 25.40 -22.11
N ARG A 21 -2.43 26.00 -20.99
CA ARG A 21 -3.15 26.26 -19.74
C ARG A 21 -4.19 27.38 -19.84
N PRO A 22 -5.32 27.25 -19.12
CA PRO A 22 -6.01 28.41 -18.54
C PRO A 22 -6.07 28.32 -17.00
N VAL A 23 -5.76 29.42 -16.32
CA VAL A 23 -6.06 29.75 -14.90
C VAL A 23 -7.06 30.91 -15.01
N PRO A 24 -8.15 31.07 -14.21
CA PRO A 24 -8.20 30.96 -12.74
C PRO A 24 -9.53 30.47 -12.12
N ALA A 25 -9.53 30.10 -10.83
CA ALA A 25 -10.56 30.47 -9.83
C ALA A 25 -10.34 29.72 -8.51
N ARG A 26 -10.29 30.46 -7.40
CA ARG A 26 -10.41 29.96 -6.02
C ARG A 26 -11.88 29.56 -5.77
N PRO A 27 -12.19 28.42 -5.10
CA PRO A 27 -13.23 28.52 -4.07
C PRO A 27 -13.10 27.55 -2.86
N ARG A 28 -13.33 28.14 -1.69
CA ARG A 28 -14.08 27.71 -0.47
C ARG A 28 -13.74 26.39 0.29
N PRO A 29 -13.92 26.38 1.63
CA PRO A 29 -13.72 25.20 2.46
C PRO A 29 -14.85 24.19 2.26
N VAL A 30 -14.50 22.94 2.00
CA VAL A 30 -15.44 21.82 1.85
C VAL A 30 -15.60 21.14 3.22
N PRO A 31 -16.82 20.83 3.69
CA PRO A 31 -17.00 20.08 4.93
C PRO A 31 -16.39 18.69 4.78
N ILE A 32 -15.53 18.29 5.71
CA ILE A 32 -14.92 16.96 5.77
C ILE A 32 -16.04 15.97 6.08
N ARG A 33 -16.57 15.31 5.04
CA ARG A 33 -17.38 14.11 5.23
C ARG A 33 -16.46 13.00 5.75
N PRO A 34 -16.86 12.23 6.77
CA PRO A 34 -16.12 11.04 7.16
C PRO A 34 -16.18 10.06 5.97
N PHE A 35 -15.03 9.82 5.34
CA PHE A 35 -14.93 8.79 4.32
C PHE A 35 -15.13 7.44 5.03
N PRO A 36 -16.11 6.62 4.63
CA PRO A 36 -16.21 5.28 5.16
C PRO A 36 -14.94 4.53 4.81
N SER A 37 -14.37 3.85 5.80
CA SER A 37 -13.27 2.92 5.66
C SER A 37 -13.64 1.94 4.56
N ARG A 38 -13.15 2.18 3.34
CA ARG A 38 -13.24 1.21 2.27
C ARG A 38 -12.28 0.12 2.69
N ARG A 39 -12.80 -0.91 3.34
CA ARG A 39 -12.32 -2.26 3.08
C ARG A 39 -12.41 -2.42 1.57
N VAL A 40 -11.27 -2.19 0.92
CA VAL A 40 -11.09 -2.46 -0.50
C VAL A 40 -11.17 -3.98 -0.60
N GLY A 41 -12.41 -4.48 -0.68
CA GLY A 41 -12.69 -5.81 -1.19
C GLY A 41 -12.31 -5.77 -2.66
N SER A 42 -11.05 -6.08 -2.92
CA SER A 42 -10.49 -6.18 -4.25
C SER A 42 -9.62 -7.41 -4.21
N SER A 43 -10.12 -8.49 -4.82
CA SER A 43 -9.47 -9.77 -5.08
C SER A 43 -8.20 -9.58 -5.95
N VAL A 44 -7.28 -8.76 -5.48
CA VAL A 44 -6.10 -8.26 -6.19
C VAL A 44 -4.90 -8.72 -5.41
N LEU A 45 -4.37 -9.87 -5.82
CA LEU A 45 -3.02 -10.35 -5.56
C LEU A 45 -2.59 -10.21 -4.08
N VAL A 46 -2.86 -11.24 -3.27
CA VAL A 46 -2.37 -11.40 -1.88
C VAL A 46 -0.85 -11.54 -1.83
N GLY A 47 -0.12 -10.57 -2.35
CA GLY A 47 1.34 -10.52 -2.26
C GLY A 47 1.77 -9.70 -1.05
N PRO A 48 3.02 -9.82 -0.61
CA PRO A 48 3.55 -8.94 0.39
C PRO A 48 3.56 -7.48 -0.11
N VAL A 49 3.26 -6.53 0.78
CA VAL A 49 3.13 -5.09 0.48
C VAL A 49 4.15 -4.30 1.29
N VAL A 50 4.76 -3.29 0.66
CA VAL A 50 5.64 -2.31 1.34
C VAL A 50 4.94 -0.97 1.52
N GLU A 51 4.92 -0.47 2.75
CA GLU A 51 4.44 0.85 3.13
C GLU A 51 5.56 1.70 3.75
N TRP A 52 5.41 3.03 3.71
CA TRP A 52 6.34 3.96 4.34
C TRP A 52 5.71 4.59 5.58
N ASP A 53 6.31 4.34 6.75
CA ASP A 53 6.00 5.03 7.99
C ASP A 53 6.82 6.31 8.10
N GLY A 54 6.19 7.43 7.74
CA GLY A 54 6.81 8.75 7.83
C GLY A 54 7.00 9.30 9.24
N VAL A 55 6.40 8.69 10.28
CA VAL A 55 6.62 9.08 11.67
C VAL A 55 7.91 8.44 12.19
N ARG A 56 8.12 7.17 11.86
CA ARG A 56 9.29 6.41 12.30
C ARG A 56 10.46 6.44 11.32
N GLY A 57 10.24 6.90 10.09
CA GLY A 57 11.27 6.88 9.05
C GLY A 57 11.65 5.47 8.61
N LEU A 58 10.67 4.56 8.56
CA LEU A 58 10.88 3.14 8.25
C LEU A 58 9.96 2.68 7.12
N HIS A 59 10.47 1.79 6.28
CA HIS A 59 9.68 0.98 5.36
C HIS A 59 9.18 -0.24 6.13
N ILE A 60 7.88 -0.51 6.03
CA ILE A 60 7.22 -1.64 6.67
C ILE A 60 6.74 -2.55 5.54
N ALA A 61 7.29 -3.76 5.47
CA ALA A 61 6.82 -4.80 4.56
C ALA A 61 5.94 -5.77 5.34
N THR A 62 4.78 -6.13 4.80
CA THR A 62 3.79 -7.00 5.45
C THR A 62 3.30 -8.05 4.45
N CYS A 63 3.05 -9.26 4.92
CA CYS A 63 2.43 -10.32 4.13
C CYS A 63 1.10 -10.72 4.74
N ASP A 64 -0.01 -10.43 4.05
CA ASP A 64 -1.35 -10.71 4.56
C ASP A 64 -1.66 -12.21 4.66
N ARG A 65 -0.91 -13.08 3.95
CA ARG A 65 -1.10 -14.54 4.01
C ARG A 65 -0.59 -15.14 5.31
N CYS A 66 0.63 -14.80 5.71
CA CYS A 66 1.30 -15.38 6.87
C CYS A 66 1.39 -14.42 8.08
N ALA A 67 0.90 -13.19 7.92
CA ALA A 67 1.01 -12.09 8.88
C ALA A 67 2.47 -11.70 9.24
N ASP A 68 3.46 -12.13 8.44
CA ASP A 68 4.85 -11.76 8.67
C ASP A 68 5.08 -10.28 8.32
N THR A 69 5.91 -9.62 9.13
CA THR A 69 6.18 -8.19 9.03
C THR A 69 7.67 -7.93 9.20
N MET A 70 8.22 -7.12 8.31
CA MET A 70 9.60 -6.67 8.39
C MET A 70 9.69 -5.15 8.31
N THR A 71 10.59 -4.55 9.09
CA THR A 71 10.86 -3.11 9.05
C THR A 71 12.30 -2.83 8.61
N ALA A 72 12.49 -1.87 7.70
CA ALA A 72 13.80 -1.47 7.22
C ALA A 72 13.90 0.05 7.03
N VAL A 73 15.05 0.63 7.36
CA VAL A 73 15.34 2.03 7.01
C VAL A 73 15.45 2.20 5.49
N SER A 74 16.01 1.21 4.79
CA SER A 74 16.21 1.27 3.34
C SER A 74 15.05 0.66 2.55
N ALA A 75 14.58 1.41 1.54
CA ALA A 75 13.55 0.94 0.62
C ALA A 75 13.96 -0.36 -0.09
N GLY A 76 15.21 -0.42 -0.56
CA GLY A 76 15.72 -1.60 -1.28
C GLY A 76 15.72 -2.87 -0.44
N ARG A 77 15.94 -2.78 0.88
CA ARG A 77 15.85 -3.95 1.77
C ARG A 77 14.40 -4.40 1.94
N ALA A 78 13.46 -3.46 2.06
CA ALA A 78 12.03 -3.76 2.14
C ALA A 78 11.52 -4.43 0.86
N TYR A 79 11.88 -3.91 -0.31
CA TYR A 79 11.49 -4.51 -1.59
C TYR A 79 12.13 -5.88 -1.83
N ARG A 80 13.42 -6.04 -1.53
CA ARG A 80 14.08 -7.35 -1.62
C ARG A 80 13.39 -8.39 -0.76
N TRP A 81 12.97 -8.03 0.46
CA TRP A 81 12.21 -8.95 1.28
C TRP A 81 10.90 -9.36 0.61
N VAL A 82 10.16 -8.45 -0.04
CA VAL A 82 8.94 -8.84 -0.78
C VAL A 82 9.25 -9.81 -1.92
N GLU A 83 10.38 -9.63 -2.61
CA GLU A 83 10.82 -10.51 -3.71
C GLU A 83 11.24 -11.89 -3.20
N ASP A 84 11.95 -11.93 -2.06
CA ASP A 84 12.49 -13.15 -1.48
C ASP A 84 11.51 -13.85 -0.51
N HIS A 85 10.38 -13.21 -0.16
CA HIS A 85 9.46 -13.71 0.86
C HIS A 85 8.61 -14.85 0.31
N GLU A 86 8.81 -16.03 0.88
CA GLU A 86 7.99 -17.21 0.67
C GLU A 86 7.24 -17.54 1.96
N CYS A 87 5.92 -17.69 1.87
CA CYS A 87 5.12 -18.09 3.02
C CYS A 87 5.29 -19.57 3.31
N ASP A 88 5.34 -19.93 4.59
CA ASP A 88 5.10 -21.31 4.99
C ASP A 88 3.66 -21.70 4.58
N PRO A 89 3.48 -22.76 3.78
CA PRO A 89 2.18 -23.12 3.23
C PRO A 89 1.21 -23.63 4.30
N GLU A 90 1.69 -24.31 5.34
CA GLU A 90 0.84 -24.84 6.41
C GLU A 90 0.35 -23.71 7.31
N LEU A 91 1.25 -22.78 7.67
CA LEU A 91 0.89 -21.59 8.45
C LEU A 91 -0.08 -20.69 7.69
N ALA A 92 0.17 -20.44 6.40
CA ALA A 92 -0.73 -19.65 5.56
C ALA A 92 -2.13 -20.30 5.45
N ALA A 93 -2.19 -21.63 5.29
CA ALA A 93 -3.45 -22.37 5.25
C ALA A 93 -4.20 -22.30 6.60
N LEU A 94 -3.48 -22.43 7.72
CA LEU A 94 -4.07 -22.29 9.05
C LEU A 94 -4.65 -20.90 9.26
N LEU A 95 -3.91 -19.85 8.90
CA LEU A 95 -4.36 -18.47 9.03
C LEU A 95 -5.55 -18.17 8.11
N ALA A 96 -5.54 -18.67 6.88
CA ALA A 96 -6.68 -18.56 5.97
C ALA A 96 -7.94 -19.24 6.56
N ASN A 97 -7.80 -20.41 7.18
CA ASN A 97 -8.91 -21.11 7.84
C ASN A 97 -9.44 -20.32 9.04
N LEU A 98 -8.56 -19.79 9.90
CA LEU A 98 -8.94 -19.00 11.07
C LEU A 98 -9.60 -17.67 10.70
N THR A 99 -9.19 -17.06 9.58
CA THR A 99 -9.71 -15.78 9.08
C THR A 99 -10.89 -15.95 8.11
N GLY A 100 -11.45 -17.16 7.98
CA GLY A 100 -12.66 -17.43 7.20
C GLY A 100 -12.47 -17.31 5.69
N GLY A 101 -11.27 -17.57 5.17
CA GLY A 101 -10.97 -17.48 3.73
C GLY A 101 -10.89 -16.05 3.19
N THR A 102 -10.81 -15.05 4.07
CA THR A 102 -10.72 -13.63 3.69
C THR A 102 -9.33 -13.02 3.93
N ALA A 103 -8.28 -13.85 3.78
CA ALA A 103 -6.95 -13.38 3.42
C ALA A 103 -6.69 -13.78 1.96
N ALA A 104 -7.45 -13.17 1.05
CA ALA A 104 -7.43 -13.39 -0.40
C ALA A 104 -7.61 -12.06 -1.19
#